data_AF-A0A3N7EWD4-F1
#
_entry.id   AF-A0A3N7EWD4-F1
#
_cell.length_a   1.000
_cell.length_b   1.000
_cell.length_c   1.000
_cell.angle_alpha   90.00
_cell.angle_beta   90.00
_cell.angle_gamma   90.00
#
_symmetry.space_group_name_H-M   'P 1'
#
loop_
_entity.id
_entity.type
_entity.pdbx_description
1 polymer ?
#
loop_
_entity_poly.entity_id
_entity_poly.type
_entity_poly.pdbx_seq_one_letter_code
_entity_poly.pdbx_strand_id
1 'polypeptide(L)'
;MQNTQADASARDAEQAWRKAKQLEQALIELLQQALPASGLCTVGKPLTEQQKRGESRQALCCSLPLLQKKKRKDTIVAFLDFQISLAGDGVPRRGLSGEGEPFGPVLHIAHWTCEFSFDYDAYVGFPATGWQPWVNQAGRLLRWEDSESPFGDEWTYSLRLDALSADEGLLRQVVLQPVLALLEGASAEQALPDELPGLIRYVDVPAADGLQDLRVQT
;
A
#
# COMPACT_ATOMS: atom_id res chain seq x y z
N MET A 1 -36.63 15.79 -1.43
CA MET A 1 -35.92 14.57 -0.99
C MET A 1 -34.49 14.44 -1.53
N GLN A 2 -34.03 15.28 -2.46
CA GLN A 2 -32.66 15.20 -3.02
C GLN A 2 -31.54 15.82 -2.15
N ASN A 3 -31.85 16.77 -1.26
CA ASN A 3 -30.82 17.46 -0.45
C ASN A 3 -30.20 16.57 0.64
N THR A 4 -30.98 15.66 1.23
CA THR A 4 -30.54 14.89 2.41
C THR A 4 -29.53 13.79 2.06
N GLN A 5 -29.61 13.24 0.84
CA GLN A 5 -28.74 12.16 0.38
C GLN A 5 -27.37 12.69 -0.08
N ALA A 6 -27.34 13.87 -0.71
CA ALA A 6 -26.09 14.56 -1.07
C ALA A 6 -25.30 14.97 0.18
N ASP A 7 -25.99 15.50 1.20
CA ASP A 7 -25.38 15.86 2.48
C ASP A 7 -24.82 14.64 3.24
N ALA A 8 -25.51 13.49 3.17
CA ALA A 8 -25.04 12.25 3.78
C ALA A 8 -23.76 11.72 3.10
N SER A 9 -23.76 11.66 1.76
CA SER A 9 -22.58 11.21 1.00
C SER A 9 -21.36 12.10 1.22
N ALA A 10 -21.54 13.42 1.34
CA ALA A 10 -20.44 14.34 1.63
C ALA A 10 -19.87 14.14 3.04
N ARG A 11 -20.73 13.87 4.04
CA ARG A 11 -20.30 13.56 5.40
C ARG A 11 -19.54 12.25 5.49
N ASP A 12 -20.01 11.21 4.80
CA ASP A 12 -19.34 9.91 4.76
C ASP A 12 -17.96 10.01 4.12
N ALA A 13 -17.85 10.76 3.00
CA ALA A 13 -16.57 11.01 2.34
C ALA A 13 -15.60 11.79 3.25
N GLU A 14 -16.06 12.82 3.94
CA GLU A 14 -15.25 13.57 4.90
C GLU A 14 -14.83 12.71 6.10
N GLN A 15 -15.71 11.84 6.60
CA GLN A 15 -15.36 10.91 7.67
C GLN A 15 -14.31 9.87 7.22
N ALA A 16 -14.46 9.31 6.01
CA ALA A 16 -13.49 8.39 5.42
C ALA A 16 -12.12 9.07 5.27
N TRP A 17 -12.11 10.32 4.80
CA TRP A 17 -10.88 11.11 4.68
C TRP A 17 -10.21 11.36 6.03
N ARG A 18 -10.97 11.73 7.06
CA ARG A 18 -10.43 11.92 8.42
C ARG A 18 -9.82 10.63 8.98
N LYS A 19 -10.49 9.49 8.77
CA LYS A 19 -9.96 8.18 9.17
C LYS A 19 -8.65 7.86 8.43
N ALA A 20 -8.58 8.13 7.12
CA ALA A 20 -7.37 7.95 6.33
C ALA A 20 -6.20 8.80 6.86
N LYS A 21 -6.43 10.09 7.16
CA LYS A 21 -5.40 10.97 7.74
C LYS A 21 -4.95 10.55 9.14
N GLN A 22 -5.88 10.05 9.97
CA GLN A 22 -5.53 9.51 11.28
C GLN A 22 -4.67 8.25 11.16
N LEU A 23 -5.02 7.36 10.24
CA LEU A 23 -4.25 6.15 9.97
C LEU A 23 -2.86 6.47 9.41
N GLU A 24 -2.77 7.39 8.45
CA GLU A 24 -1.50 7.89 7.91
C GLU A 24 -0.56 8.39 9.01
N GLN A 25 -1.07 9.26 9.90
CA GLN A 25 -0.29 9.80 11.00
C GLN A 25 0.19 8.69 11.95
N ALA A 26 -0.70 7.77 12.33
CA ALA A 26 -0.36 6.65 13.21
C ALA A 26 0.68 5.70 12.58
N LEU A 27 0.57 5.44 11.26
CA LEU A 27 1.54 4.64 10.51
C LEU A 27 2.91 5.32 10.44
N ILE A 28 2.95 6.63 10.15
CA ILE A 28 4.19 7.41 10.13
C ILE A 28 4.88 7.32 11.49
N GLU A 29 4.16 7.63 12.57
CA GLU A 29 4.70 7.60 13.93
C GLU A 29 5.24 6.20 14.29
N LEU A 30 4.44 5.16 14.06
CA LEU A 30 4.82 3.78 14.34
C LEU A 30 6.08 3.36 13.58
N LEU A 31 6.08 3.55 12.25
CA LEU A 31 7.17 3.09 11.39
C LEU A 31 8.45 3.90 11.61
N GLN A 32 8.33 5.22 11.81
CA GLN A 32 9.48 6.07 12.11
C GLN A 32 10.18 5.69 13.41
N GLN A 33 9.43 5.21 14.41
CA GLN A 33 9.99 4.75 15.67
C GLN A 33 10.52 3.31 15.57
N ALA A 34 9.74 2.41 14.98
CA ALA A 34 9.98 0.98 15.05
C ALA A 34 11.06 0.49 14.09
N LEU A 35 11.16 1.06 12.88
CA LEU A 35 12.16 0.65 11.90
C LEU A 35 13.59 0.90 12.42
N PRO A 36 13.95 2.10 12.96
CA PRO A 36 15.24 2.27 13.62
C PRO A 36 15.46 1.36 14.83
N ALA A 37 14.40 1.12 15.62
CA ALA A 37 14.49 0.26 16.81
C ALA A 37 14.73 -1.21 16.46
N SER A 38 14.35 -1.67 15.26
CA SER A 38 14.65 -3.03 14.76
C SER A 38 16.14 -3.26 14.50
N GLY A 39 16.91 -2.19 14.25
CA GLY A 39 18.31 -2.26 13.86
C GLY A 39 18.55 -2.56 12.37
N LEU A 40 17.51 -2.76 11.56
CA LEU A 40 17.64 -3.04 10.12
C LEU A 40 18.10 -1.81 9.31
N CYS A 41 17.56 -0.64 9.63
CA CYS A 41 17.83 0.60 8.90
C CYS A 41 17.64 1.82 9.79
N THR A 42 18.13 2.97 9.35
CA THR A 42 17.58 4.26 9.82
C THR A 42 16.53 4.74 8.82
N VAL A 43 15.67 5.65 9.24
CA VAL A 43 14.60 6.20 8.40
C VAL A 43 14.77 7.70 8.23
N GLY A 44 14.53 8.17 7.01
CA GLY A 44 14.58 9.58 6.65
C GLY A 44 13.31 10.34 7.04
N LYS A 45 13.22 11.58 6.55
CA LYS A 45 12.01 12.38 6.68
C LYS A 45 10.91 11.79 5.76
N PRO A 46 9.67 11.60 6.25
CA PRO A 46 8.57 11.14 5.43
C PRO A 46 8.26 12.14 4.31
N LEU A 47 7.97 11.60 3.12
CA LEU A 47 7.44 12.33 1.98
C LEU A 47 5.96 11.97 1.87
N THR A 48 5.06 12.95 1.79
CA THR A 48 3.62 12.68 1.77
C THR A 48 2.95 13.43 0.62
N GLU A 49 2.08 12.75 -0.12
CA GLU A 49 1.29 13.35 -1.19
C GLU A 49 -0.20 12.99 -1.06
N GLN A 50 -1.05 13.75 -1.74
CA GLN A 50 -2.50 13.54 -1.76
C GLN A 50 -3.02 13.67 -3.19
N GLN A 51 -3.80 12.70 -3.62
CA GLN A 51 -4.43 12.71 -4.93
C GLN A 51 -5.85 13.28 -4.83
N LYS A 52 -6.16 14.26 -5.69
CA LYS A 52 -7.49 14.84 -5.82
C LYS A 52 -7.95 14.83 -7.27
N ARG A 53 -9.24 14.58 -7.49
CA ARG A 53 -9.89 14.72 -8.79
C ARG A 53 -11.04 15.70 -8.67
N GLY A 54 -10.82 16.92 -9.15
CA GLY A 54 -11.69 18.05 -8.82
C GLY A 54 -11.67 18.32 -7.32
N GLU A 55 -12.84 18.37 -6.68
CA GLU A 55 -12.96 18.56 -5.23
C GLU A 55 -12.88 17.23 -4.45
N SER A 56 -12.92 16.08 -5.14
CA SER A 56 -12.90 14.77 -4.51
C SER A 56 -11.48 14.35 -4.14
N ARG A 57 -11.29 13.94 -2.88
CA ARG A 57 -10.02 13.40 -2.37
C ARG A 57 -10.04 11.89 -2.56
N GLN A 58 -9.13 11.36 -3.37
CA GLN A 58 -9.16 9.96 -3.82
C GLN A 58 -8.19 9.10 -3.05
N ALA A 59 -6.98 9.60 -2.81
CA ALA A 59 -5.94 8.85 -2.13
C ALA A 59 -4.95 9.78 -1.41
N LEU A 60 -4.14 9.19 -0.55
CA LEU A 60 -2.92 9.78 -0.01
C LEU A 60 -1.83 8.71 0.01
N CYS A 61 -0.58 9.15 -0.02
CA CYS A 61 0.56 8.25 0.13
C CYS A 61 1.63 8.86 1.02
N CYS A 62 2.48 8.00 1.54
CA CYS A 62 3.66 8.36 2.28
C CYS A 62 4.81 7.43 1.93
N SER A 63 5.98 8.01 1.74
CA SER A 63 7.24 7.31 1.50
C SER A 63 8.20 7.59 2.64
N LEU A 64 8.67 6.54 3.29
CA LEU A 64 9.69 6.59 4.33
C LEU A 64 11.03 6.16 3.72
N PRO A 65 11.99 7.09 3.53
CA PRO A 65 13.29 6.73 2.98
C PRO A 65 14.00 5.77 3.94
N LEU A 66 14.42 4.61 3.44
CA LEU A 66 15.25 3.66 4.17
C LEU A 66 16.72 4.03 3.94
N LEU A 67 17.42 4.30 5.03
CA LEU A 67 18.78 4.83 5.02
C LEU A 67 19.77 3.76 5.48
N GLN A 68 20.89 3.68 4.76
CA GLN A 68 22.07 2.94 5.20
C GLN A 68 23.32 3.81 5.20
N LYS A 69 24.21 3.53 6.15
CA LYS A 69 25.45 4.29 6.33
C LYS A 69 26.51 3.81 5.33
N LYS A 70 26.78 4.62 4.32
CA LYS A 70 27.85 4.39 3.33
C LYS A 70 28.94 5.43 3.48
N LYS A 71 30.17 5.00 3.81
CA LYS A 71 31.35 5.89 3.98
C LYS A 71 31.07 7.11 4.87
N ARG A 72 30.42 6.90 6.02
CA ARG A 72 30.03 7.94 7.01
C ARG A 72 28.91 8.90 6.59
N LYS A 73 28.24 8.68 5.45
CA LYS A 73 27.04 9.40 5.05
C LYS A 73 25.85 8.46 5.02
N ASP A 74 24.70 8.93 5.47
CA ASP A 74 23.45 8.21 5.27
C ASP A 74 23.02 8.39 3.83
N THR A 75 22.72 7.28 3.17
CA THR A 75 22.29 7.23 1.77
C THR A 75 20.95 6.52 1.73
N ILE A 76 19.99 7.08 0.99
CA ILE A 76 18.72 6.42 0.70
C ILE A 76 19.04 5.21 -0.19
N VAL A 77 18.59 4.04 0.23
CA VAL A 77 18.81 2.78 -0.49
C VAL A 77 17.51 2.15 -1.00
N ALA A 78 16.38 2.54 -0.43
CA ALA A 78 15.04 2.13 -0.81
C ALA A 78 14.02 3.01 -0.06
N PHE A 79 12.74 2.78 -0.28
CA PHE A 79 11.63 3.38 0.43
C PHE A 79 10.72 2.28 0.98
N LEU A 80 10.16 2.55 2.16
CA LEU A 80 8.94 1.88 2.61
C LEU A 80 7.80 2.83 2.32
N ASP A 81 6.95 2.43 1.40
CA ASP A 81 5.83 3.20 0.91
C ASP A 81 4.52 2.66 1.47
N PHE A 82 3.58 3.57 1.67
CA PHE A 82 2.20 3.18 1.83
C PHE A 82 1.26 4.17 1.13
N GLN A 83 0.14 3.64 0.63
CA GLN A 83 -0.90 4.40 -0.05
C GLN A 83 -2.26 4.01 0.53
N ILE A 84 -3.03 5.00 0.96
CA ILE A 84 -4.44 4.81 1.34
C ILE A 84 -5.31 5.30 0.19
N SER A 85 -5.97 4.36 -0.48
CA SER A 85 -6.88 4.63 -1.59
C SER A 85 -8.33 4.55 -1.12
N LEU A 86 -9.08 5.64 -1.25
CA LEU A 86 -10.52 5.69 -0.94
C LEU A 86 -11.38 5.47 -2.19
N ALA A 87 -10.89 5.90 -3.35
CA ALA A 87 -11.52 5.79 -4.65
C ALA A 87 -10.47 5.92 -5.76
N GLY A 88 -10.89 5.81 -7.03
CA GLY A 88 -10.00 5.99 -8.18
C GLY A 88 -9.36 4.69 -8.65
N ASP A 89 -8.26 4.82 -9.39
CA ASP A 89 -7.46 3.70 -9.88
C ASP A 89 -6.69 3.02 -8.75
N GLY A 90 -6.33 3.70 -7.66
CA GLY A 90 -5.74 3.06 -6.49
C GLY A 90 -6.62 2.04 -5.77
N VAL A 91 -7.86 1.78 -6.21
CA VAL A 91 -8.74 0.77 -5.62
C VAL A 91 -8.79 -0.48 -6.50
N PRO A 92 -8.46 -1.67 -5.96
CA PRO A 92 -8.51 -2.91 -6.73
C PRO A 92 -9.94 -3.27 -7.12
N ARG A 93 -10.07 -4.15 -8.11
CA ARG A 93 -11.36 -4.57 -8.66
C ARG A 93 -11.72 -5.99 -8.26
N ARG A 94 -13.00 -6.25 -8.01
CA ARG A 94 -13.60 -7.57 -7.80
C ARG A 94 -13.99 -8.20 -9.14
N GLY A 95 -14.11 -9.52 -9.14
CA GLY A 95 -14.67 -10.30 -10.23
C GLY A 95 -13.64 -10.79 -11.25
N LEU A 96 -13.90 -11.96 -11.81
CA LEU A 96 -12.99 -12.69 -12.72
C LEU A 96 -13.25 -12.39 -14.20
N SER A 97 -14.26 -11.58 -14.52
CA SER A 97 -14.68 -11.29 -15.89
C SER A 97 -15.20 -9.87 -16.05
N GLY A 98 -14.94 -9.26 -17.21
CA GLY A 98 -15.39 -7.91 -17.54
C GLY A 98 -14.65 -6.82 -16.78
N GLU A 99 -15.24 -5.63 -16.71
CA GLU A 99 -14.63 -4.45 -16.07
C GLU A 99 -14.44 -4.63 -14.55
N GLY A 100 -15.22 -5.49 -13.89
CA GLY A 100 -15.22 -5.70 -12.44
C GLY A 100 -15.63 -4.48 -11.62
N GLU A 101 -16.14 -4.71 -10.41
CA GLU A 101 -16.59 -3.63 -9.51
C GLU A 101 -15.46 -3.20 -8.56
N PRO A 102 -15.38 -1.92 -8.16
CA PRO A 102 -14.42 -1.48 -7.15
C PRO A 102 -14.56 -2.28 -5.86
N PHE A 103 -13.45 -2.75 -5.31
CA PHE A 103 -13.45 -3.58 -4.11
C PHE A 103 -13.85 -2.81 -2.85
N GLY A 104 -13.47 -1.53 -2.79
CA GLY A 104 -13.65 -0.63 -1.65
C GLY A 104 -12.32 0.00 -1.23
N PRO A 105 -12.32 0.89 -0.21
CA PRO A 105 -11.09 1.54 0.26
C PRO A 105 -10.04 0.55 0.78
N VAL A 106 -8.77 0.82 0.49
CA VAL A 106 -7.63 -0.06 0.78
C VAL A 106 -6.40 0.71 1.27
N LEU A 107 -5.52 -0.01 1.96
CA LEU A 107 -4.15 0.40 2.28
C LEU A 107 -3.20 -0.51 1.51
N HIS A 108 -2.34 0.06 0.67
CA HIS A 108 -1.19 -0.63 0.08
C HIS A 108 0.04 -0.35 0.92
N ILE A 109 0.85 -1.37 1.17
CA ILE A 109 2.17 -1.27 1.78
C ILE A 109 3.16 -1.85 0.79
N ALA A 110 4.24 -1.11 0.51
CA ALA A 110 5.23 -1.50 -0.49
C ALA A 110 6.66 -1.18 -0.06
N HIS A 111 7.61 -1.94 -0.57
CA HIS A 111 9.03 -1.67 -0.49
C HIS A 111 9.58 -1.53 -1.91
N TRP A 112 9.85 -0.31 -2.34
CA TRP A 112 10.35 0.02 -3.68
C TRP A 112 11.67 0.79 -3.61
N THR A 113 12.38 0.88 -4.71
CA THR A 113 13.63 1.66 -4.83
C THR A 113 13.38 3.16 -5.06
N CYS A 114 12.15 3.54 -5.40
CA CYS A 114 11.69 4.91 -5.54
C CYS A 114 10.53 5.21 -4.59
N GLU A 115 10.34 6.49 -4.29
CA GLU A 115 9.19 6.99 -3.54
C GLU A 115 7.89 6.89 -4.33
N PHE A 116 6.78 6.76 -3.61
CA PHE A 116 5.46 6.96 -4.20
C PHE A 116 5.26 8.42 -4.62
N SER A 117 4.76 8.60 -5.84
CA SER A 117 4.33 9.90 -6.33
C SER A 117 3.15 9.78 -7.29
N PHE A 118 2.10 10.55 -7.02
CA PHE A 118 0.93 10.61 -7.90
C PHE A 118 1.21 11.44 -9.16
N ASP A 119 2.20 12.34 -9.13
CA ASP A 119 2.56 13.19 -10.27
C ASP A 119 3.43 12.45 -11.29
N TYR A 120 4.19 11.44 -10.85
CA TYR A 120 5.08 10.64 -11.69
C TYR A 120 4.55 9.24 -12.01
N ASP A 121 3.27 8.97 -11.71
CA ASP A 121 2.64 7.66 -11.84
C ASP A 121 3.41 6.51 -11.13
N ALA A 122 4.14 6.85 -10.06
CA ALA A 122 4.86 5.91 -9.21
C ALA A 122 3.99 5.56 -7.99
N TYR A 123 2.91 4.81 -8.20
CA TYR A 123 2.00 4.40 -7.11
C TYR A 123 1.25 3.12 -7.50
N VAL A 124 0.52 2.54 -6.55
CA VAL A 124 -0.31 1.36 -6.83
C VAL A 124 -1.63 1.84 -7.46
N GLY A 125 -1.75 1.74 -8.78
CA GLY A 125 -2.99 1.98 -9.53
C GLY A 125 -3.81 0.70 -9.71
N PHE A 126 -4.81 0.67 -10.59
CA PHE A 126 -5.47 -0.52 -11.18
C PHE A 126 -6.19 -0.06 -12.47
N PRO A 127 -6.22 -0.85 -13.56
CA PRO A 127 -5.74 -2.23 -13.68
C PRO A 127 -4.21 -2.36 -13.57
N ALA A 128 -3.75 -3.55 -13.20
CA ALA A 128 -2.35 -3.90 -12.94
C ALA A 128 -1.46 -4.08 -14.16
N THR A 129 -2.00 -3.81 -15.34
CA THR A 129 -1.29 -3.96 -16.60
C THR A 129 -0.09 -3.01 -16.71
N GLY A 130 -0.16 -1.83 -16.09
CA GLY A 130 0.87 -0.80 -16.17
C GLY A 130 2.18 -1.07 -15.42
N TRP A 131 2.24 -2.08 -14.54
CA TRP A 131 3.40 -2.30 -13.65
C TRP A 131 4.12 -3.62 -13.92
N GLN A 132 3.79 -4.32 -14.99
CA GLN A 132 4.43 -5.59 -15.30
C GLN A 132 5.90 -5.40 -15.73
N PRO A 133 6.76 -6.41 -15.49
CA PRO A 133 6.42 -7.74 -14.96
C PRO A 133 6.44 -7.81 -13.42
N TRP A 134 5.41 -8.41 -12.81
CA TRP A 134 5.38 -8.80 -11.39
C TRP A 134 5.11 -10.29 -11.25
N VAL A 135 5.35 -10.84 -10.06
CA VAL A 135 4.94 -12.19 -9.65
C VAL A 135 3.99 -12.10 -8.45
N ASN A 136 2.82 -12.73 -8.57
CA ASN A 136 1.86 -12.82 -7.47
C ASN A 136 2.19 -14.05 -6.61
N GLN A 137 2.88 -13.81 -5.51
CA GLN A 137 3.28 -14.84 -4.57
C GLN A 137 2.16 -15.14 -3.58
N ALA A 138 1.74 -16.42 -3.58
CA ALA A 138 0.72 -16.96 -2.68
C ALA A 138 -0.61 -16.16 -2.66
N GLY A 139 -0.95 -15.50 -3.77
CA GLY A 139 -2.16 -14.71 -3.93
C GLY A 139 -2.22 -13.47 -3.02
N ARG A 140 -1.10 -13.00 -2.46
CA ARG A 140 -1.12 -12.00 -1.37
C ARG A 140 0.01 -10.96 -1.43
N LEU A 141 1.11 -11.28 -2.08
CA LEU A 141 2.28 -10.41 -2.21
C LEU A 141 2.65 -10.29 -3.69
N LEU A 142 2.60 -9.08 -4.22
CA LEU A 142 3.15 -8.77 -5.54
C LEU A 142 4.63 -8.52 -5.39
N ARG A 143 5.46 -9.11 -6.26
CA ARG A 143 6.91 -9.01 -6.20
C ARG A 143 7.51 -8.65 -7.56
N TRP A 144 8.47 -7.74 -7.57
CA TRP A 144 9.31 -7.43 -8.72
C TRP A 144 10.74 -7.85 -8.41
N GLU A 145 11.28 -8.74 -9.25
CA GLU A 145 12.63 -9.28 -9.09
C GLU A 145 13.69 -8.27 -9.55
N ASP A 146 14.95 -8.55 -9.22
CA ASP A 146 16.13 -7.77 -9.64
C ASP A 146 16.18 -6.33 -9.08
N SER A 147 15.70 -6.13 -7.86
CA SER A 147 15.85 -4.84 -7.15
C SER A 147 17.31 -4.56 -6.77
N GLU A 148 17.72 -3.29 -6.86
CA GLU A 148 19.00 -2.83 -6.31
C GLU A 148 18.96 -2.58 -4.78
N SER A 149 17.79 -2.76 -4.16
CA SER A 149 17.63 -2.56 -2.71
C SER A 149 18.43 -3.60 -1.91
N PRO A 150 19.14 -3.18 -0.85
CA PRO A 150 19.80 -4.12 0.06
C PRO A 150 18.82 -4.94 0.91
N PHE A 151 17.52 -4.65 0.86
CA PHE A 151 16.47 -5.43 1.52
C PHE A 151 15.82 -6.48 0.61
N GLY A 152 16.41 -6.71 -0.58
CA GLY A 152 15.93 -7.69 -1.55
C GLY A 152 14.93 -7.10 -2.54
N ASP A 153 14.14 -7.98 -3.15
CA ASP A 153 13.16 -7.65 -4.20
C ASP A 153 12.16 -6.58 -3.76
N GLU A 154 11.61 -5.87 -4.74
CA GLU A 154 10.51 -4.94 -4.47
C GLU A 154 9.21 -5.72 -4.29
N TRP A 155 8.35 -5.25 -3.40
CA TRP A 155 7.10 -5.93 -3.13
C TRP A 155 5.99 -4.99 -2.70
N THR A 156 4.75 -5.45 -2.88
CA THR A 156 3.53 -4.77 -2.44
C THR A 156 2.52 -5.78 -1.92
N TYR A 157 1.94 -5.52 -0.75
CA TYR A 157 0.72 -6.20 -0.29
C TYR A 157 -0.36 -5.17 0.05
N SER A 158 -1.59 -5.62 0.26
CA SER A 158 -2.71 -4.70 0.48
C SER A 158 -3.65 -5.20 1.57
N LEU A 159 -4.22 -4.26 2.31
CA LEU A 159 -5.15 -4.49 3.40
C LEU A 159 -6.46 -3.74 3.11
N ARG A 160 -7.58 -4.34 3.49
CA ARG A 160 -8.89 -3.68 3.53
C ARG A 160 -8.88 -2.57 4.56
N LEU A 161 -9.22 -1.35 4.16
CA LEU A 161 -9.20 -0.21 5.07
C LEU A 161 -10.26 -0.33 6.17
N ASP A 162 -11.39 -1.01 5.91
CA ASP A 162 -12.46 -1.22 6.90
C ASP A 162 -12.11 -2.20 8.02
N ALA A 163 -11.04 -2.98 7.84
CA ALA A 163 -10.48 -3.86 8.86
C ALA A 163 -9.42 -3.16 9.72
N LEU A 164 -9.10 -1.90 9.43
CA LEU A 164 -8.03 -1.15 10.09
C LEU A 164 -8.57 -0.05 11.00
N SER A 165 -7.73 0.33 11.96
CA SER A 165 -7.93 1.47 12.84
C SER A 165 -6.56 2.09 13.17
N ALA A 166 -6.56 3.26 13.82
CA ALA A 166 -5.32 3.88 14.32
C ALA A 166 -4.82 3.25 15.64
N ASP A 167 -5.35 2.08 16.03
CA ASP A 167 -4.87 1.34 17.19
C ASP A 167 -3.45 0.81 16.94
N GLU A 168 -2.50 1.21 17.77
CA GLU A 168 -1.09 0.84 17.59
C GLU A 168 -0.88 -0.68 17.65
N GLY A 169 -1.63 -1.40 18.49
CA GLY A 169 -1.51 -2.86 18.62
C GLY A 169 -1.90 -3.57 17.32
N LEU A 170 -3.02 -3.16 16.73
CA LEU A 170 -3.44 -3.65 15.42
C LEU A 170 -2.42 -3.30 14.33
N LEU A 171 -1.95 -2.04 14.25
CA LEU A 171 -0.97 -1.62 13.24
C LEU A 171 0.37 -2.34 13.37
N ARG A 172 0.78 -2.67 14.60
CA ARG A 172 1.95 -3.51 14.84
C ARG A 172 1.76 -4.90 14.24
N GLN A 173 0.59 -5.50 14.44
CA GLN A 173 0.28 -6.84 13.95
C GLN A 173 0.15 -6.88 12.42
N VAL A 174 -0.55 -5.92 11.81
CA VAL A 174 -0.95 -6.00 10.40
C VAL A 174 -0.03 -5.25 9.44
N VAL A 175 0.79 -4.33 9.94
CA VAL A 175 1.76 -3.59 9.12
C VAL A 175 3.19 -3.83 9.59
N LEU A 176 3.53 -3.46 10.83
CA LEU A 176 4.93 -3.46 11.27
C LEU A 176 5.55 -4.87 11.23
N GLN A 177 4.88 -5.87 11.80
CA GLN A 177 5.40 -7.24 11.84
C GLN A 177 5.60 -7.82 10.42
N PRO A 178 4.62 -7.75 9.50
CA PRO A 178 4.83 -8.14 8.12
C PRO A 178 5.96 -7.38 7.43
N VAL A 179 6.04 -6.06 7.61
CA VAL A 179 7.10 -5.23 7.01
C VAL A 179 8.48 -5.69 7.47
N LEU A 180 8.67 -5.86 8.79
CA LEU A 180 9.96 -6.32 9.32
C LEU A 180 10.31 -7.71 8.79
N ALA A 181 9.36 -8.64 8.82
CA ALA A 181 9.57 -9.99 8.32
C ALA A 181 9.95 -10.00 6.82
N LEU A 182 9.28 -9.20 5.99
CA LEU A 182 9.58 -9.10 4.56
C LEU A 182 10.95 -8.46 4.31
N LEU A 183 11.29 -7.37 5.02
CA LEU A 183 12.62 -6.74 4.92
C LEU A 183 13.75 -7.65 5.41
N GLU A 184 13.45 -8.60 6.29
CA GLU A 184 14.38 -9.64 6.75
C GLU A 184 14.43 -10.86 5.81
N GLY A 185 13.63 -10.87 4.73
CA GLY A 185 13.63 -11.92 3.71
C GLY A 185 12.73 -13.11 4.03
N ALA A 186 11.73 -12.96 4.90
CA ALA A 186 10.72 -13.99 5.11
C ALA A 186 9.88 -14.21 3.83
N SER A 187 9.39 -15.43 3.66
CA SER A 187 8.44 -15.73 2.58
C SER A 187 7.10 -15.01 2.75
N ALA A 188 6.34 -14.87 1.65
CA ALA A 188 5.02 -14.26 1.65
C ALA A 188 4.08 -14.92 2.67
N GLU A 189 4.08 -16.24 2.77
CA GLU A 189 3.23 -17.00 3.69
C GLU A 189 3.60 -16.81 5.15
N GLN A 190 4.89 -16.62 5.45
CA GLN A 190 5.38 -16.37 6.81
C GLN A 190 5.07 -14.95 7.27
N ALA A 191 5.30 -13.95 6.41
CA ALA A 191 5.10 -12.56 6.76
C ALA A 191 3.62 -12.13 6.71
N LEU A 192 2.83 -12.75 5.84
CA LEU A 192 1.43 -12.42 5.59
C LEU A 192 0.55 -13.67 5.77
N PRO A 193 0.34 -14.17 6.99
CA PRO A 193 -0.43 -15.39 7.24
C PRO A 193 -1.90 -15.27 6.80
N ASP A 194 -2.60 -16.40 6.65
CA ASP A 194 -3.98 -16.43 6.17
C ASP A 194 -4.96 -15.71 7.09
N GLU A 195 -4.66 -15.70 8.38
CA GLU A 195 -5.46 -15.07 9.43
C GLU A 195 -5.15 -13.58 9.60
N LEU A 196 -4.22 -13.00 8.82
CA LEU A 196 -3.84 -11.59 8.95
C LEU A 196 -5.07 -10.69 8.66
N PRO A 197 -5.53 -9.89 9.65
CA PRO A 197 -6.74 -9.09 9.49
C PRO A 197 -6.69 -8.16 8.29
N GLY A 198 -7.72 -8.24 7.45
CA GLY A 198 -7.88 -7.36 6.30
C GLY A 198 -7.02 -7.69 5.09
N LEU A 199 -6.14 -8.70 5.13
CA LEU A 199 -5.28 -9.06 4.00
C LEU A 199 -6.09 -9.33 2.72
N ILE A 200 -5.74 -8.61 1.66
CA ILE A 200 -6.39 -8.75 0.34
C ILE A 200 -5.73 -9.89 -0.42
N ARG A 201 -6.58 -10.69 -1.07
CA ARG A 201 -6.16 -11.81 -1.92
C ARG A 201 -6.38 -11.50 -3.37
N TYR A 202 -5.34 -11.69 -4.17
CA TYR A 202 -5.35 -11.43 -5.60
C TYR A 202 -5.30 -12.72 -6.40
N VAL A 203 -5.96 -12.69 -7.54
CA VAL A 203 -5.83 -13.67 -8.62
C VAL A 203 -5.45 -12.96 -9.91
N ASP A 204 -4.62 -13.64 -10.68
CA ASP A 204 -4.16 -13.15 -11.96
C ASP A 204 -5.24 -13.44 -13.01
N VAL A 205 -5.66 -12.42 -13.75
CA VAL A 205 -6.65 -12.56 -14.82
C VAL A 205 -6.06 -12.10 -16.14
N PRO A 206 -6.32 -12.79 -17.26
CA PRO A 206 -5.91 -12.31 -18.57
C PRO A 206 -6.54 -10.95 -18.90
N ALA A 207 -5.73 -9.99 -19.34
CA ALA A 207 -6.18 -8.71 -19.85
C ALA A 207 -6.29 -8.72 -21.39
N ALA A 208 -7.05 -7.77 -21.95
CA ALA A 208 -7.35 -7.71 -23.39
C ALA A 208 -6.13 -7.41 -24.27
N ASP A 209 -5.08 -6.82 -23.69
CA ASP A 209 -3.81 -6.47 -24.33
C ASP A 209 -2.79 -7.64 -24.31
N GLY A 210 -3.18 -8.81 -23.80
CA GLY A 210 -2.32 -9.98 -23.66
C GLY A 210 -1.43 -9.97 -22.42
N LEU A 211 -1.56 -8.95 -21.56
CA LEU A 211 -0.94 -8.89 -20.24
C LEU A 211 -1.82 -9.58 -19.18
N GLN A 212 -1.38 -9.52 -17.92
CA GLN A 212 -2.19 -9.92 -16.77
C GLN A 212 -2.72 -8.70 -16.00
N ASP A 213 -3.92 -8.81 -15.45
CA ASP A 213 -4.47 -7.86 -14.48
C ASP A 213 -4.64 -8.58 -13.12
N LEU A 214 -4.77 -7.82 -12.04
CA LEU A 214 -4.95 -8.33 -10.69
C LEU A 214 -6.37 -8.07 -10.22
N ARG A 215 -7.06 -9.12 -9.79
CA ARG A 215 -8.43 -9.03 -9.26
C ARG A 215 -8.49 -9.57 -7.86
N VAL A 216 -9.34 -8.97 -7.02
CA VAL A 216 -9.55 -9.46 -5.66
C VAL A 216 -10.38 -10.73 -5.70
N GLN A 217 -9.84 -11.79 -5.11
CA GLN A 217 -10.54 -13.04 -4.84
C GLN A 217 -11.52 -12.82 -3.68
N THR A 218 -12.82 -12.94 -3.97
CA THR A 218 -13.90 -12.88 -2.97
C THR A 218 -14.28 -14.25 -2.48
#